data_AF-A0A8C3SDA7-F1
#
_entry.id   AF-A0A8C3SDA7-F1
#
_cell.length_a   1.000
_cell.length_b   1.000
_cell.length_c   1.000
_cell.angle_alpha   90.00
_cell.angle_beta   90.00
_cell.angle_gamma   90.00
#
_symmetry.space_group_name_H-M   'P 1'
#
loop_
_entity.id
_entity.type
_entity.pdbx_description
1 polymer ?
#
loop_
_entity_poly.entity_id
_entity_poly.type
_entity_poly.pdbx_seq_one_letter_code
_entity_poly.pdbx_strand_id
1 'polypeptide(L)'
;LCSGTLVAAGTLEHFLLQQKSECHYTNGMQRVRYLKRLIWGQQEICYYDSDLGFSVARTELGRPIAEYWNRLEWLSYLWASVEKFCSYNHRRFKNITVDRRVKPRVKISTLKAESSHRPSLLVCSATGFYPSEIATKWFKNGQEETAGVVSRELLHNGDWTFQIQVMLETKPRLGDVYTCQVEHISLQTPITMQWVAQSDTAKRKMFIGIGGFVLGLSFTVLGLLIYQKNKKGELPVLHSWSISLKNRGPWPGVVTAKCRGVMTRAG
;
A
#
# COMPACT_ATOMS: atom_id res chain seq x y z
N LEU A 1 7.65 6.60 -63.84
CA LEU A 1 6.46 7.39 -63.47
C LEU A 1 5.68 6.60 -62.41
N CYS A 2 5.90 6.91 -61.13
CA CYS A 2 4.97 6.50 -60.07
C CYS A 2 4.45 7.80 -59.44
N SER A 3 3.25 8.21 -59.86
CA SER A 3 2.48 9.23 -59.14
C SER A 3 1.85 8.55 -57.93
N GLY A 4 2.45 8.75 -56.76
CA GLY A 4 1.83 8.46 -55.47
C GLY A 4 1.19 9.72 -54.92
N THR A 5 -0.13 9.79 -54.93
CA THR A 5 -0.90 10.87 -54.30
C THR A 5 -0.73 10.79 -52.79
N LEU A 6 -0.13 11.80 -52.19
CA LEU A 6 -0.06 11.96 -50.73
C LEU A 6 -1.44 12.40 -50.25
N VAL A 7 -2.21 11.46 -49.69
CA VAL A 7 -3.44 11.79 -48.96
C VAL A 7 -3.02 12.43 -47.65
N ALA A 8 -3.20 13.74 -47.52
CA ALA A 8 -3.07 14.42 -46.25
C ALA A 8 -4.11 13.83 -45.28
N ALA A 9 -3.65 13.15 -44.23
CA ALA A 9 -4.51 12.76 -43.13
C ALA A 9 -5.11 14.05 -42.55
N GLY A 10 -6.44 14.18 -42.62
CA GLY A 10 -7.15 15.34 -42.05
C GLY A 10 -6.78 15.50 -40.58
N THR A 11 -6.27 16.68 -40.21
CA THR A 11 -6.04 17.04 -38.82
C THR A 11 -7.39 17.12 -38.13
N LEU A 12 -7.69 16.17 -37.24
CA LEU A 12 -8.88 16.23 -36.41
C LEU A 12 -8.76 17.48 -35.52
N GLU A 13 -9.59 18.49 -35.73
CA GLU A 13 -9.61 19.67 -34.86
C GLU A 13 -10.10 19.26 -33.47
N HIS A 14 -9.22 19.36 -32.48
CA HIS A 14 -9.53 19.05 -31.09
C HIS A 14 -9.62 20.34 -30.28
N PHE A 15 -10.80 20.59 -29.71
CA PHE A 15 -11.04 21.67 -28.76
C PHE A 15 -11.38 21.10 -27.38
N LEU A 16 -10.89 21.76 -26.33
CA LEU A 16 -11.15 21.38 -24.94
C LEU A 16 -11.57 22.62 -24.17
N LEU A 17 -12.76 22.59 -23.58
CA LEU A 17 -13.22 23.59 -22.63
C LEU A 17 -13.37 22.92 -21.26
N GLN A 18 -12.71 23.49 -20.25
CA GLN A 18 -12.78 22.97 -18.88
C GLN A 18 -13.33 24.04 -17.94
N GLN A 19 -14.13 23.61 -16.97
CA GLN A 19 -14.57 24.42 -15.85
C GLN A 19 -14.07 23.80 -14.56
N LYS A 20 -13.47 24.62 -13.68
CA LYS A 20 -13.03 24.18 -12.35
C LYS A 20 -13.75 24.99 -11.28
N SER A 21 -14.39 24.29 -10.35
CA SER A 21 -14.98 24.87 -9.14
C SER A 21 -14.08 24.49 -7.96
N GLU A 22 -13.38 25.45 -7.41
CA GLU A 22 -12.40 25.26 -6.34
C GLU A 22 -12.89 25.93 -5.06
N CYS A 23 -12.72 25.24 -3.93
CA CYS A 23 -12.97 25.78 -2.60
C CYS A 23 -11.66 25.72 -1.81
N HIS A 24 -11.12 26.88 -1.46
CA HIS A 24 -9.89 27.02 -0.70
C HIS A 24 -10.24 27.31 0.76
N TYR A 25 -9.84 26.42 1.65
CA TYR A 25 -10.14 26.45 3.08
C TYR A 25 -8.87 26.83 3.85
N THR A 26 -8.92 27.90 4.64
CA THR A 26 -7.80 28.34 5.49
C THR A 26 -8.19 28.21 6.96
N ASN A 27 -7.33 27.58 7.76
CA ASN A 27 -7.57 27.29 9.18
C ASN A 27 -8.93 26.61 9.40
N GLY A 28 -9.17 25.52 8.67
CA GLY A 28 -10.49 24.89 8.61
C GLY A 28 -11.47 25.75 7.80
N MET A 29 -12.62 26.09 8.37
CA MET A 29 -13.65 26.92 7.71
C MET A 29 -13.63 28.39 8.15
N GLN A 30 -12.56 28.88 8.79
CA GLN A 30 -12.47 30.29 9.22
C GLN A 30 -12.50 31.26 8.04
N ARG A 31 -11.76 30.94 6.97
CA ARG A 31 -11.83 31.66 5.69
C ARG A 31 -12.02 30.64 4.58
N VAL A 32 -13.05 30.88 3.76
CA VAL A 32 -13.42 30.04 2.62
C VAL A 32 -13.48 30.91 1.39
N ARG A 33 -12.67 30.58 0.37
CA ARG A 33 -12.65 31.28 -0.92
C ARG A 33 -13.10 30.33 -2.01
N TYR A 34 -14.09 30.76 -2.79
CA TYR A 34 -14.59 30.03 -3.95
C TYR A 34 -14.03 30.64 -5.24
N LEU A 35 -13.48 29.78 -6.11
CA LEU A 35 -13.00 30.15 -7.43
C LEU A 35 -13.71 29.30 -8.48
N LYS A 36 -14.27 29.95 -9.51
CA LYS A 36 -14.78 29.25 -10.70
C LYS A 36 -13.96 29.65 -11.90
N ARG A 37 -13.15 28.75 -12.44
CA ARG A 37 -12.25 29.02 -13.57
C ARG A 37 -12.82 28.45 -14.86
N LEU A 38 -12.67 29.20 -15.95
CA LEU A 38 -12.94 28.77 -17.32
C LEU A 38 -11.61 28.67 -18.08
N ILE A 39 -11.33 27.49 -18.63
CA ILE A 39 -10.05 27.16 -19.27
C ILE A 39 -10.33 26.68 -20.68
N TRP A 40 -9.75 27.34 -21.67
CA TRP A 40 -9.81 26.95 -23.07
C TRP A 40 -8.47 26.33 -23.49
N GLY A 41 -8.48 25.08 -23.93
CA GLY A 41 -7.28 24.29 -24.13
C GLY A 41 -6.54 24.11 -22.79
N GLN A 42 -5.41 24.80 -22.65
CA GLN A 42 -4.63 24.87 -21.40
C GLN A 42 -4.59 26.28 -20.79
N GLN A 43 -5.25 27.26 -21.41
CA GLN A 43 -5.21 28.65 -21.00
C GLN A 43 -6.45 29.00 -20.19
N GLU A 44 -6.27 29.46 -18.94
CA GLU A 44 -7.36 30.10 -18.20
C GLU A 44 -7.72 31.42 -18.87
N ILE A 45 -8.98 31.58 -19.28
CA ILE A 45 -9.44 32.74 -20.04
C ILE A 45 -10.23 33.73 -19.17
N CYS A 46 -11.02 33.24 -18.21
CA CYS A 46 -11.73 34.05 -17.22
C CYS A 46 -12.00 33.23 -15.95
N TYR A 47 -12.24 33.90 -14.82
CA TYR A 47 -12.60 33.25 -13.56
C TYR A 47 -13.49 34.15 -12.70
N TYR A 48 -14.35 33.55 -11.90
CA TYR A 48 -15.02 34.22 -10.77
C TYR A 48 -14.22 33.99 -9.49
N ASP A 49 -14.16 35.02 -8.65
CA ASP A 49 -13.49 35.00 -7.36
C ASP A 49 -14.40 35.56 -6.27
N SER A 50 -14.68 34.76 -5.24
CA SER A 50 -15.53 35.20 -4.14
C SER A 50 -14.96 36.36 -3.34
N ASP A 51 -13.63 36.51 -3.30
CA ASP A 51 -13.00 37.63 -2.60
C ASP A 51 -13.20 38.96 -3.36
N LEU A 52 -13.43 38.89 -4.67
CA LEU A 52 -13.74 40.05 -5.52
C LEU A 52 -15.25 40.25 -5.70
N GLY A 53 -16.02 39.16 -5.69
CA GLY A 53 -17.46 39.16 -5.91
C GLY A 53 -17.88 39.24 -7.37
N PHE A 54 -16.96 39.16 -8.33
CA PHE A 54 -17.27 39.20 -9.76
C PHE A 54 -16.26 38.42 -10.61
N SER A 55 -16.60 38.24 -11.88
CA SER A 55 -15.79 37.55 -12.88
C SER A 55 -14.73 38.47 -13.48
N VAL A 56 -13.51 37.99 -13.58
CA VAL A 56 -12.34 38.69 -14.11
C VAL A 56 -11.82 37.95 -15.33
N ALA A 57 -11.51 38.70 -16.39
CA ALA A 57 -10.86 38.17 -17.58
C ALA A 57 -9.34 38.05 -17.36
N ARG A 58 -8.77 36.91 -17.76
CA ARG A 58 -7.30 36.69 -17.80
C ARG A 58 -6.70 37.01 -19.16
N THR A 59 -7.54 36.97 -20.20
CA THR A 59 -7.14 37.11 -21.60
C THR A 59 -8.19 37.93 -22.36
N GLU A 60 -7.82 38.42 -23.55
CA GLU A 60 -8.73 39.11 -24.46
C GLU A 60 -9.95 38.25 -24.81
N LEU A 61 -9.76 36.94 -25.03
CA LEU A 61 -10.85 36.00 -25.30
C LEU A 61 -11.86 35.91 -24.14
N GLY A 62 -11.38 36.04 -22.90
CA GLY A 62 -12.23 35.99 -21.71
C GLY A 62 -12.92 37.31 -21.36
N ARG A 63 -12.51 38.45 -21.94
CA ARG A 63 -13.12 39.76 -21.68
C ARG A 63 -14.63 39.78 -21.94
N PRO A 64 -15.13 39.43 -23.15
CA PRO A 64 -16.57 39.45 -23.41
C PRO A 64 -17.33 38.48 -22.52
N ILE A 65 -16.73 37.35 -22.13
CA ILE A 65 -17.33 36.34 -21.25
C ILE A 65 -17.49 36.90 -19.84
N ALA A 66 -16.43 37.50 -19.27
CA ALA A 66 -16.45 38.08 -17.93
C ALA A 66 -17.45 39.23 -17.83
N GLU A 67 -17.46 40.14 -18.82
CA GLU A 67 -18.44 41.24 -18.88
C GLU A 67 -19.87 40.73 -18.94
N TYR A 68 -20.13 39.72 -19.77
CA TYR A 68 -21.44 39.11 -19.89
C TYR A 68 -21.87 38.44 -18.56
N TRP A 69 -21.00 37.61 -17.97
CA TRP A 69 -21.28 36.93 -16.70
C TRP A 69 -21.54 37.88 -15.54
N ASN A 70 -20.90 39.05 -15.52
CA ASN A 70 -21.11 40.06 -14.47
C ASN A 70 -22.43 40.82 -14.58
N ARG A 71 -23.12 40.75 -15.73
CA ARG A 71 -24.44 41.38 -15.94
C ARG A 71 -25.61 40.42 -15.73
N LEU A 72 -25.32 39.13 -15.68
CA LEU A 72 -26.33 38.08 -15.56
C LEU A 72 -26.75 37.88 -14.10
N GLU A 73 -28.03 37.60 -13.89
CA GLU A 73 -28.57 37.25 -12.56
C GLU A 73 -27.87 36.05 -11.92
N TRP A 74 -27.25 35.19 -12.72
CA TRP A 74 -26.48 34.04 -12.25
C TRP A 74 -25.32 34.44 -11.30
N LEU A 75 -24.87 35.70 -11.33
CA LEU A 75 -23.85 36.19 -10.40
C LEU A 75 -24.34 36.09 -8.94
N SER A 76 -25.65 36.19 -8.69
CA SER A 76 -26.24 35.95 -7.36
C SER A 76 -26.02 34.52 -6.85
N TYR A 77 -26.09 33.52 -7.74
CA TYR A 77 -25.76 32.13 -7.41
C TYR A 77 -24.29 31.96 -7.03
N LEU A 78 -23.40 32.69 -7.72
CA LEU A 78 -21.98 32.69 -7.40
C LEU A 78 -21.65 33.32 -6.05
N TRP A 79 -22.32 34.41 -5.67
CA TRP A 79 -22.18 35.00 -4.34
C TRP A 79 -22.55 34.00 -3.24
N ALA A 80 -23.58 33.17 -3.48
CA ALA A 80 -24.00 32.13 -2.54
C ALA A 80 -23.08 30.90 -2.52
N SER A 81 -22.13 30.75 -3.46
CA SER A 81 -21.35 29.52 -3.63
C SER A 81 -20.41 29.21 -2.47
N VAL A 82 -19.92 30.22 -1.75
CA VAL A 82 -19.11 29.99 -0.53
C VAL A 82 -19.92 29.17 0.49
N GLU A 83 -21.16 29.56 0.77
CA GLU A 83 -21.97 28.87 1.78
C GLU A 83 -22.67 27.62 1.21
N LYS A 84 -23.34 27.77 0.07
CA LYS A 84 -24.20 26.72 -0.50
C LYS A 84 -23.43 25.61 -1.18
N PHE A 85 -22.21 25.88 -1.66
CA PHE A 85 -21.37 24.88 -2.30
C PHE A 85 -20.19 24.50 -1.40
N CYS A 86 -19.29 25.44 -1.05
CA CYS A 86 -18.08 25.09 -0.30
C CYS A 86 -18.38 24.63 1.14
N SER A 87 -18.96 25.50 1.98
CA SER A 87 -19.28 25.16 3.38
C SER A 87 -20.21 23.96 3.49
N TYR A 88 -21.21 23.85 2.61
CA TYR A 88 -22.08 22.68 2.53
C TYR A 88 -21.32 21.38 2.26
N ASN A 89 -20.52 21.32 1.19
CA ASN A 89 -19.79 20.11 0.83
C ASN A 89 -18.70 19.77 1.86
N HIS A 90 -18.01 20.77 2.40
CA HIS A 90 -17.04 20.56 3.47
C HIS A 90 -17.69 19.87 4.67
N ARG A 91 -18.83 20.39 5.16
CA ARG A 91 -19.59 19.75 6.27
C ARG A 91 -20.07 18.34 5.88
N ARG A 92 -20.63 18.18 4.68
CA ARG A 92 -21.20 16.92 4.20
C ARG A 92 -20.17 15.80 4.09
N PHE A 93 -18.96 16.11 3.63
CA PHE A 93 -17.90 15.15 3.33
C PHE A 93 -16.74 15.16 4.33
N LYS A 94 -16.79 15.99 5.39
CA LYS A 94 -15.74 16.13 6.41
C LYS A 94 -15.20 14.78 6.89
N ASN A 95 -16.12 13.87 7.25
CA ASN A 95 -15.79 12.57 7.84
C ASN A 95 -14.98 11.66 6.90
N ILE A 96 -15.21 11.76 5.58
CA ILE A 96 -14.55 10.90 4.59
C ILE A 96 -13.34 11.58 3.91
N THR A 97 -13.14 12.87 4.14
CA THR A 97 -12.05 13.66 3.55
C THR A 97 -11.12 14.24 4.62
N VAL A 98 -11.55 15.30 5.31
CA VAL A 98 -10.76 16.07 6.28
C VAL A 98 -10.41 15.27 7.52
N ASP A 99 -11.35 14.49 8.04
CA ASP A 99 -11.18 13.69 9.26
C ASP A 99 -10.74 12.25 8.98
N ARG A 100 -10.63 11.88 7.70
CA ARG A 100 -10.17 10.55 7.32
C ARG A 100 -8.76 10.35 7.84
N ARG A 101 -8.54 9.22 8.51
CA ARG A 101 -7.24 8.83 9.08
C ARG A 101 -6.98 7.37 8.74
N VAL A 102 -5.86 7.10 8.06
CA VAL A 102 -5.41 5.75 7.73
C VAL A 102 -3.99 5.55 8.26
N LYS A 103 -3.73 4.44 8.95
CA LYS A 103 -2.43 4.16 9.57
C LYS A 103 -1.42 3.69 8.52
N PRO A 104 -0.16 4.18 8.56
CA PRO A 104 0.89 3.68 7.68
C PRO A 104 1.26 2.24 8.02
N ARG A 105 1.63 1.48 7.00
CA ARG A 105 2.38 0.23 7.14
C ARG A 105 3.85 0.54 6.95
N VAL A 106 4.67 0.23 7.95
CA VAL A 106 6.09 0.58 7.96
C VAL A 106 6.94 -0.68 7.82
N LYS A 107 7.92 -0.64 6.92
CA LYS A 107 8.89 -1.73 6.73
C LYS A 107 10.27 -1.16 6.50
N ILE A 108 11.29 -1.83 7.05
CA ILE A 108 12.69 -1.57 6.71
C ILE A 108 13.17 -2.65 5.76
N SER A 109 13.73 -2.26 4.61
CA SER A 109 14.41 -3.14 3.66
C SER A 109 15.84 -2.68 3.44
N THR A 110 16.67 -3.59 2.95
CA THR A 110 18.08 -3.33 2.63
C THR A 110 18.28 -3.43 1.12
N LEU A 111 18.84 -2.41 0.50
CA LEU A 111 19.38 -2.50 -0.85
C LEU A 111 20.89 -2.75 -0.70
N LYS A 112 21.31 -4.01 -0.87
CA LYS A 112 22.72 -4.39 -0.80
C LYS A 112 23.45 -3.83 -2.03
N ALA A 113 24.53 -3.09 -1.82
CA ALA A 113 25.60 -2.96 -2.81
C ALA A 113 26.45 -4.25 -2.75
N GLU A 114 26.87 -4.78 -3.90
CA GLU A 114 27.45 -6.13 -4.07
C GLU A 114 28.78 -6.43 -3.34
N SER A 115 29.25 -5.59 -2.41
CA SER A 115 30.48 -5.87 -1.64
C SER A 115 30.41 -5.30 -0.21
N SER A 116 31.03 -6.02 0.72
CA SER A 116 31.15 -5.68 2.16
C SER A 116 31.89 -4.37 2.45
N HIS A 117 32.46 -3.72 1.43
CA HIS A 117 33.21 -2.46 1.55
C HIS A 117 32.42 -1.24 1.08
N ARG A 118 31.23 -1.42 0.49
CA ARG A 118 30.35 -0.31 0.09
C ARG A 118 29.31 0.00 1.17
N PRO A 119 28.87 1.26 1.28
CA PRO A 119 27.76 1.62 2.16
C PRO A 119 26.50 0.82 1.80
N SER A 120 25.85 0.28 2.83
CA SER A 120 24.51 -0.31 2.74
C SER A 120 23.46 0.80 2.74
N LEU A 121 22.46 0.66 1.87
CA LEU A 121 21.33 1.56 1.83
C LEU A 121 20.14 0.91 2.57
N LEU A 122 19.78 1.46 3.73
CA LEU A 122 18.57 1.08 4.46
C LEU A 122 17.41 1.92 3.95
N VAL A 123 16.25 1.31 3.72
CA VAL A 123 15.06 2.00 3.23
C VAL A 123 13.91 1.77 4.18
N CYS A 124 13.40 2.84 4.78
CA CYS A 124 12.16 2.81 5.53
C CYS A 124 11.03 3.20 4.59
N SER A 125 10.13 2.24 4.33
CA SER A 125 8.94 2.43 3.50
C SER A 125 7.72 2.57 4.40
N ALA A 126 7.06 3.73 4.36
CA ALA A 126 5.75 3.94 4.95
C ALA A 126 4.70 3.98 3.82
N THR A 127 3.70 3.09 3.86
CA THR A 127 2.74 2.94 2.76
C THR A 127 1.30 2.88 3.24
N GLY A 128 0.38 3.31 2.37
CA GLY A 128 -1.06 3.15 2.57
C GLY A 128 -1.65 4.06 3.65
N PHE A 129 -1.04 5.22 3.90
CA PHE A 129 -1.50 6.17 4.92
C PHE A 129 -2.26 7.35 4.32
N TYR A 130 -3.02 8.05 5.17
CA TYR A 130 -3.73 9.27 4.84
C TYR A 130 -4.00 10.06 6.13
N PRO A 131 -3.82 11.39 6.18
CA PRO A 131 -3.49 12.31 5.06
C PRO A 131 -2.01 12.27 4.66
N SER A 132 -1.57 13.21 3.81
CA SER A 132 -0.21 13.28 3.26
C SER A 132 0.86 13.62 4.29
N GLU A 133 0.52 14.38 5.33
CA GLU A 133 1.46 14.90 6.31
C GLU A 133 1.98 13.78 7.22
N ILE A 134 3.26 13.45 7.06
CA ILE A 134 3.95 12.38 7.79
C ILE A 134 5.37 12.82 8.14
N ALA A 135 5.84 12.44 9.33
CA ALA A 135 7.24 12.63 9.72
C ALA A 135 7.91 11.27 9.90
N THR A 136 9.10 11.10 9.32
CA THR A 136 9.87 9.86 9.38
C THR A 136 11.30 10.17 9.73
N LYS A 137 11.80 9.55 10.80
CA LYS A 137 13.15 9.78 11.35
C LYS A 137 13.93 8.48 11.42
N TRP A 138 15.24 8.58 11.25
CA TRP A 138 16.17 7.49 11.48
C TRP A 138 16.90 7.68 12.81
N PHE A 139 17.16 6.57 13.48
CA PHE A 139 18.01 6.52 14.66
C PHE A 139 19.02 5.39 14.49
N LYS A 140 20.24 5.61 14.97
CA LYS A 140 21.28 4.61 15.09
C LYS A 140 21.67 4.47 16.56
N ASN A 141 21.55 3.28 17.12
CA ASN A 141 21.85 2.97 18.51
C ASN A 141 21.17 3.95 19.51
N GLY A 142 19.95 4.39 19.17
CA GLY A 142 19.15 5.32 19.98
C GLY A 142 19.41 6.81 19.72
N GLN A 143 20.41 7.19 18.93
CA GLN A 143 20.67 8.59 18.56
C GLN A 143 20.07 8.90 17.20
N GLU A 144 19.42 10.07 17.06
CA GLU A 144 18.83 10.50 15.79
C GLU A 144 19.93 10.66 14.74
N GLU A 145 19.75 10.02 13.59
CA GLU A 145 20.69 10.02 12.47
C GLU A 145 20.09 10.87 11.36
N THR A 146 20.84 11.89 10.94
CA THR A 146 20.46 12.80 9.84
C THR A 146 21.49 12.77 8.71
N ALA A 147 22.73 12.34 9.00
CA ALA A 147 23.76 12.22 7.99
C ALA A 147 23.45 11.03 7.07
N GLY A 148 23.48 11.27 5.76
CA GLY A 148 23.17 10.23 4.76
C GLY A 148 21.68 9.86 4.67
N VAL A 149 20.79 10.63 5.31
CA VAL A 149 19.34 10.45 5.18
C VAL A 149 18.83 11.20 3.94
N VAL A 150 18.12 10.48 3.07
CA VAL A 150 17.49 11.03 1.86
C VAL A 150 16.05 10.55 1.77
N SER A 151 15.10 11.47 1.74
CA SER A 151 13.70 11.16 1.46
C SER A 151 13.43 11.22 -0.04
N ARG A 152 12.67 10.26 -0.55
CA ARG A 152 12.02 10.40 -1.85
C ARG A 152 10.81 11.33 -1.76
N GLU A 153 10.34 11.76 -2.92
CA GLU A 153 9.06 12.48 -3.05
C GLU A 153 7.89 11.62 -2.54
N LEU A 154 6.90 12.29 -1.95
CA LEU A 154 5.65 11.68 -1.54
C LEU A 154 4.85 11.25 -2.77
N LEU A 155 4.45 9.97 -2.83
CA LEU A 155 3.65 9.45 -3.94
C LEU A 155 2.19 9.31 -3.54
N HIS A 156 1.31 9.78 -4.43
CA HIS A 156 -0.13 9.58 -4.32
C HIS A 156 -0.55 8.34 -5.12
N ASN A 157 -1.17 7.36 -4.46
CA ASN A 157 -1.45 6.05 -5.06
C ASN A 157 -2.68 6.02 -5.96
N GLY A 158 -3.49 7.09 -5.97
CA GLY A 158 -4.76 7.15 -6.71
C GLY A 158 -5.94 6.46 -6.01
N ASP A 159 -5.71 5.84 -4.85
CA ASP A 159 -6.72 5.15 -4.03
C ASP A 159 -7.00 5.88 -2.70
N TRP A 160 -6.73 7.18 -2.64
CA TRP A 160 -6.80 8.01 -1.43
C TRP A 160 -5.80 7.61 -0.33
N THR A 161 -4.66 7.03 -0.73
CA THR A 161 -3.54 6.80 0.17
C THR A 161 -2.23 7.31 -0.42
N PHE A 162 -1.25 7.48 0.47
CA PHE A 162 0.08 7.95 0.15
C PHE A 162 1.13 6.90 0.51
N GLN A 163 2.31 7.06 -0.07
CA GLN A 163 3.51 6.33 0.31
C GLN A 163 4.74 7.23 0.25
N ILE A 164 5.71 6.96 1.13
CA ILE A 164 7.00 7.64 1.17
C ILE A 164 8.11 6.65 1.52
N GLN A 165 9.31 6.90 1.00
CA GLN A 165 10.51 6.13 1.30
C GLN A 165 11.60 7.05 1.81
N VAL A 166 12.10 6.77 3.01
CA VAL A 166 13.23 7.49 3.62
C VAL A 166 14.42 6.55 3.71
N MET A 167 15.47 6.91 3.01
CA MET A 167 16.68 6.11 2.83
C MET A 167 17.78 6.60 3.76
N LEU A 168 18.60 5.68 4.25
CA LEU A 168 19.78 5.96 5.04
C LEU A 168 20.98 5.23 4.45
N GLU A 169 21.97 5.99 3.98
CA GLU A 169 23.26 5.47 3.54
C GLU A 169 24.18 5.30 4.74
N THR A 170 24.62 4.08 5.01
CA THR A 170 25.43 3.77 6.20
C THR A 170 26.37 2.58 5.97
N LYS A 171 27.35 2.39 6.84
CA LYS A 171 28.20 1.19 6.91
C LYS A 171 27.89 0.43 8.21
N PRO A 172 26.92 -0.51 8.20
CA PRO A 172 26.49 -1.20 9.40
C PRO A 172 27.62 -2.04 10.00
N ARG A 173 27.89 -1.87 11.30
CA ARG A 173 28.77 -2.75 12.07
C ARG A 173 27.95 -3.83 12.74
N LEU A 174 28.56 -5.00 12.99
CA LEU A 174 27.87 -6.09 13.68
C LEU A 174 27.31 -5.61 15.02
N GLY A 175 26.01 -5.81 15.24
CA GLY A 175 25.33 -5.38 16.45
C GLY A 175 24.78 -3.95 16.42
N ASP A 176 25.08 -3.15 15.40
CA ASP A 176 24.39 -1.85 15.21
C ASP A 176 22.88 -2.08 15.09
N VAL A 177 22.12 -1.22 15.78
CA VAL A 177 20.66 -1.20 15.74
C VAL A 177 20.20 0.10 15.08
N TYR A 178 19.47 -0.04 13.98
CA TYR A 178 18.86 1.07 13.27
C TYR A 178 17.36 1.06 13.51
N THR A 179 16.79 2.23 13.82
CA THR A 179 15.36 2.38 14.06
C THR A 179 14.79 3.42 13.10
N CYS A 180 13.72 3.06 12.39
CA CYS A 180 12.88 4.01 11.69
C CYS A 180 11.67 4.35 12.57
N GLN A 181 11.51 5.62 12.92
CA GLN A 181 10.38 6.13 13.67
C GLN A 181 9.46 6.91 12.73
N VAL A 182 8.18 6.55 12.71
CA VAL A 182 7.16 7.18 11.87
C VAL A 182 6.09 7.80 12.75
N GLU A 183 5.89 9.10 12.56
CA GLU A 183 4.90 9.93 13.21
C GLU A 183 3.85 10.37 12.19
N HIS A 184 2.59 10.15 12.53
CA HIS A 184 1.47 10.46 11.64
C HIS A 184 0.21 10.67 12.48
N ILE A 185 -0.64 11.61 12.09
CA ILE A 185 -1.84 12.02 12.86
C ILE A 185 -2.87 10.89 13.08
N SER A 186 -2.81 9.79 12.32
CA SER A 186 -3.64 8.61 12.57
C SER A 186 -3.12 7.69 13.69
N LEU A 187 -1.97 8.00 14.27
CA LEU A 187 -1.30 7.23 15.32
C LEU A 187 -1.37 7.99 16.65
N GLN A 188 -1.65 7.26 17.73
CA GLN A 188 -1.56 7.80 19.10
C GLN A 188 -0.11 7.87 19.59
N THR A 189 0.69 6.89 19.19
CA THR A 189 2.13 6.79 19.48
C THR A 189 2.90 6.53 18.19
N PRO A 190 4.15 7.02 18.07
CA PRO A 190 4.96 6.76 16.88
C PRO A 190 5.17 5.27 16.63
N ILE A 191 5.18 4.85 15.36
CA ILE A 191 5.58 3.48 15.00
C ILE A 191 7.11 3.43 14.91
N THR A 192 7.73 2.51 15.64
CA THR A 192 9.17 2.26 15.57
C THR A 192 9.44 0.89 14.96
N MET A 193 10.16 0.86 13.84
CA MET A 193 10.65 -0.37 13.23
C MET A 193 12.15 -0.48 13.45
N GLN A 194 12.63 -1.64 13.90
CA GLN A 194 14.05 -1.89 14.14
C GLN A 194 14.65 -2.81 13.10
N TRP A 195 15.90 -2.54 12.74
CA TRP A 195 16.73 -3.38 11.90
C TRP A 195 18.10 -3.53 12.55
N VAL A 196 18.53 -4.78 12.77
CA VAL A 196 19.81 -5.09 13.41
C VAL A 196 20.79 -5.59 12.36
N ALA A 197 21.99 -5.04 12.37
CA ALA A 197 23.08 -5.51 11.54
C ALA A 197 23.53 -6.92 12.00
N GLN A 198 23.13 -7.93 11.24
CA GLN A 198 23.49 -9.33 11.47
C GLN A 198 24.60 -9.76 10.49
N SER A 199 25.49 -10.65 10.93
CA SER A 199 26.44 -11.28 10.00
C SER A 199 25.70 -12.27 9.08
N ASP A 200 26.03 -12.25 7.78
CA ASP A 200 25.54 -13.26 6.83
C ASP A 200 25.93 -14.69 7.30
N THR A 201 27.02 -14.82 8.07
CA THR A 201 27.49 -16.06 8.70
C THR A 201 26.51 -16.62 9.75
N ALA A 202 25.87 -15.77 10.56
CA ALA A 202 24.93 -16.22 11.60
C ALA A 202 23.63 -16.78 11.02
N LYS A 203 23.05 -16.12 10.00
CA LYS A 203 21.88 -16.62 9.27
C LYS A 203 22.18 -17.95 8.57
N ARG A 204 23.32 -18.03 7.88
CA ARG A 204 23.75 -19.23 7.16
C ARG A 204 24.03 -20.41 8.10
N LYS A 205 24.64 -20.18 9.27
CA LYS A 205 24.85 -21.21 10.30
C LYS A 205 23.54 -21.70 10.92
N MET A 206 22.55 -20.82 11.10
CA MET A 206 21.23 -21.21 11.62
C MET A 206 20.46 -22.12 10.63
N PHE A 207 20.51 -21.84 9.32
CA PHE A 207 19.88 -22.72 8.32
C PHE A 207 20.58 -24.08 8.17
N ILE A 208 21.91 -24.11 8.27
CA ILE A 208 22.68 -25.38 8.28
C ILE A 208 22.35 -26.20 9.54
N GLY A 209 22.23 -25.55 10.70
CA GLY A 209 21.86 -26.23 11.95
C GLY A 209 20.45 -26.84 11.92
N ILE A 210 19.46 -26.11 11.41
CA ILE A 210 18.08 -26.61 11.26
C ILE A 210 18.03 -27.76 10.23
N GLY A 211 18.72 -27.62 9.10
CA GLY A 211 18.81 -28.68 8.09
C GLY A 211 19.44 -29.96 8.63
N GLY A 212 20.54 -29.84 9.39
CA GLY A 212 21.20 -30.99 10.01
C GLY A 212 20.34 -31.70 11.06
N PHE A 213 19.59 -30.95 11.86
CA PHE A 213 18.70 -31.53 12.87
C PHE A 213 17.53 -32.32 12.27
N VAL A 214 16.90 -31.78 11.21
CA VAL A 214 15.81 -32.48 10.50
C VAL A 214 16.31 -33.75 9.82
N LEU A 215 17.47 -33.71 9.18
CA LEU A 215 18.10 -34.89 8.58
C LEU A 215 18.43 -35.93 9.66
N GLY A 216 19.01 -35.51 10.79
CA GLY A 216 19.31 -36.41 11.91
C GLY A 216 18.06 -37.11 12.47
N LEU A 217 16.97 -36.37 12.68
CA LEU A 217 15.69 -36.94 13.13
C LEU A 217 15.10 -37.93 12.11
N SER A 218 15.25 -37.67 10.80
CA SER A 218 14.76 -38.60 9.78
C SER A 218 15.49 -39.94 9.81
N PHE A 219 16.82 -39.92 10.00
CA PHE A 219 17.63 -41.15 10.09
C PHE A 219 17.39 -41.92 11.39
N THR A 220 17.16 -41.24 12.53
CA THR A 220 16.86 -41.93 13.79
C THR A 220 15.48 -42.58 13.75
N VAL A 221 14.47 -41.92 13.19
CA VAL A 221 13.14 -42.53 12.98
C VAL A 221 13.23 -43.71 12.03
N LEU A 222 13.94 -43.58 10.91
CA LEU A 222 14.13 -44.69 9.96
C LEU A 222 14.88 -45.86 10.60
N GLY A 223 15.94 -45.58 11.36
CA GLY A 223 16.69 -46.59 12.11
C GLY A 223 15.84 -47.30 13.16
N LEU A 224 15.00 -46.58 13.89
CA LEU A 224 14.04 -47.15 14.84
C LEU A 224 13.01 -48.06 14.16
N LEU A 225 12.49 -47.67 13.00
CA LEU A 225 11.55 -48.48 12.22
C LEU A 225 12.21 -49.79 11.73
N ILE A 226 13.45 -49.72 11.24
CA ILE A 226 14.21 -50.90 10.80
C ILE A 226 14.55 -51.79 12.00
N TYR A 227 14.97 -51.21 13.12
CA TYR A 227 15.28 -51.94 14.35
C TYR A 227 14.05 -52.68 14.90
N GLN A 228 12.88 -52.02 14.93
CA GLN A 228 11.63 -52.66 15.33
C GLN A 228 11.18 -53.77 14.37
N LYS A 229 11.47 -53.63 13.06
CA LYS A 229 11.24 -54.71 12.08
C LYS A 229 12.19 -55.90 12.31
N ASN A 230 13.46 -55.67 12.62
CA ASN A 230 14.43 -56.75 12.90
C ASN A 230 14.22 -57.44 14.24
N LYS A 231 13.65 -56.74 15.24
CA LYS A 231 13.26 -57.39 16.52
C LYS A 231 12.05 -58.32 16.36
N LYS A 232 11.32 -58.23 15.25
CA LYS A 232 10.21 -59.13 14.90
C LYS A 232 10.65 -60.11 13.79
N GLY A 233 11.62 -60.95 14.12
CA GLY A 233 11.88 -62.18 13.37
C GLY A 233 10.95 -63.31 13.85
N GLU A 234 9.68 -63.28 13.45
CA GLU A 234 8.84 -64.46 13.25
C GLU A 234 7.72 -64.09 12.25
N LEU A 235 7.51 -64.97 11.26
CA LEU A 235 6.84 -64.72 9.97
C LEU A 235 5.31 -65.07 10.01
N PRO A 236 4.55 -64.81 8.93
CA PRO A 236 3.32 -64.01 8.93
C PRO A 236 2.04 -64.82 9.22
N VAL A 237 1.06 -64.21 9.91
CA VAL A 237 -0.31 -64.74 9.87
C VAL A 237 -1.01 -64.17 8.64
N LEU A 238 -1.28 -65.08 7.70
CA LEU A 238 -2.13 -64.90 6.55
C LEU A 238 -3.52 -64.47 7.03
N HIS A 239 -3.85 -63.19 6.95
CA HIS A 239 -5.25 -62.79 7.05
C HIS A 239 -5.94 -63.22 5.76
N SER A 240 -6.59 -64.39 5.84
CA SER A 240 -7.61 -64.84 4.91
C SER A 240 -8.70 -63.76 4.83
N TRP A 241 -8.83 -63.13 3.67
CA TRP A 241 -9.97 -62.28 3.36
C TRP A 241 -11.03 -63.14 2.68
N SER A 242 -12.01 -63.62 3.43
CA SER A 242 -13.24 -64.12 2.83
C SER A 242 -14.17 -62.94 2.56
N ILE A 243 -14.26 -62.55 1.29
CA ILE A 243 -15.27 -61.61 0.82
C ILE A 243 -16.61 -62.37 0.79
N SER A 244 -17.42 -62.19 1.83
CA SER A 244 -18.84 -62.60 1.77
C SER A 244 -19.66 -61.44 1.21
N LEU A 245 -19.91 -61.48 -0.10
CA LEU A 245 -20.87 -60.61 -0.77
C LEU A 245 -22.28 -61.07 -0.42
N LYS A 246 -22.92 -60.37 0.53
CA LYS A 246 -24.34 -60.58 0.81
C LYS A 246 -25.17 -59.56 0.05
N ASN A 247 -25.65 -59.98 -1.12
CA ASN A 247 -26.67 -59.30 -1.91
C ASN A 247 -28.03 -59.43 -1.21
N ARG A 248 -28.58 -58.33 -0.66
CA ARG A 248 -30.03 -58.13 -0.48
C ARG A 248 -30.35 -56.63 -0.37
N GLY A 249 -31.11 -56.10 -1.32
CA GLY A 249 -31.85 -54.84 -1.18
C GLY A 249 -31.59 -53.83 -2.31
N PRO A 250 -32.62 -53.25 -2.95
CA PRO A 250 -32.50 -52.50 -4.20
C PRO A 250 -32.02 -51.06 -3.94
N TRP A 251 -31.43 -50.43 -4.96
CA TRP A 251 -30.90 -49.04 -5.04
C TRP A 251 -29.39 -48.88 -4.78
N PRO A 252 -28.62 -48.27 -5.72
CA PRO A 252 -27.16 -48.26 -5.67
C PRO A 252 -26.60 -47.07 -4.90
N GLY A 253 -25.55 -47.32 -4.11
CA GLY A 253 -24.46 -46.34 -3.99
C GLY A 253 -24.19 -45.71 -2.64
N VAL A 254 -24.08 -46.47 -1.54
CA VAL A 254 -23.28 -46.05 -0.36
C VAL A 254 -22.76 -47.30 0.37
N VAL A 255 -21.44 -47.50 0.43
CA VAL A 255 -20.80 -48.45 1.36
C VAL A 255 -20.09 -47.63 2.44
N THR A 256 -20.62 -47.67 3.66
CA THR A 256 -19.96 -47.09 4.84
C THR A 256 -19.16 -48.19 5.56
N ALA A 257 -17.85 -48.01 5.67
CA ALA A 257 -17.00 -48.85 6.51
C ALA A 257 -16.86 -48.19 7.89
N LYS A 258 -17.33 -48.86 8.94
CA LYS A 258 -17.28 -48.37 10.33
C LYS A 258 -16.18 -49.13 11.09
N CYS A 259 -15.06 -48.46 11.36
CA CYS A 259 -14.01 -48.99 12.25
C CYS A 259 -14.31 -48.57 13.69
N ARG A 260 -14.41 -49.54 14.61
CA ARG A 260 -14.56 -49.27 16.05
C ARG A 260 -13.27 -49.70 16.75
N GLY A 261 -12.48 -48.74 17.23
CA GLY A 261 -11.34 -48.99 18.10
C GLY A 261 -11.80 -49.08 19.55
N VAL A 262 -11.40 -50.13 20.28
CA VAL A 262 -11.58 -50.23 21.73
C VAL A 262 -10.22 -49.97 22.37
N MET A 263 -10.18 -49.00 23.28
CA MET A 263 -9.01 -48.53 24.02
C MET A 263 -9.12 -49.06 25.45
N THR A 264 -8.19 -49.89 25.92
CA THR A 264 -8.11 -50.30 27.33
C THR A 264 -6.98 -49.50 28.01
N ARG A 265 -7.30 -48.92 29.18
CA ARG A 265 -6.39 -48.13 30.02
C ARG A 265 -5.97 -48.97 31.23
N ALA A 266 -4.72 -48.82 31.65
CA ALA A 266 -4.08 -49.59 32.71
C ALA A 266 -4.59 -49.23 34.12
N GLY A 267 -4.68 -50.28 34.95
CA GLY A 267 -4.98 -50.33 36.39
C GLY A 267 -5.06 -51.79 36.79
#